data_AF-A0A0R3N661-F1
#
_entry.id   AF-A0A0R3N661-F1
#
_cell.length_a   1.000
_cell.length_b   1.000
_cell.length_c   1.000
_cell.angle_alpha   90.00
_cell.angle_beta   90.00
_cell.angle_gamma   90.00
#
_symmetry.space_group_name_H-M   'P 1'
#
loop_
_entity.id
_entity.type
_entity.pdbx_description
1 polymer ?
#
loop_
_entity_poly.entity_id
_entity_poly.type
_entity_poly.pdbx_seq_one_letter_code
_entity_poly.pdbx_strand_id
1 'polypeptide(L)'
;MDLVNSITAQKLGAIAVNKGRIALRDLTLPLSSAVEVEDSQHPLGGDPNRLSLRRYIDRENKFIVLFDSLSLAYIDGTLFRDDGFSEGGYALLRHVRANNLLNRVTDEKGTFTTAQTTFDTDSTFGVIERSVADGDEILICDDLGDEWADFIGLSNSSSPPRITFYHAKHGELSLGASQFHISVSQAIKNLQRMNLPPESMGNKIRGWKNQYANNGVKTKIPRTLRGNQGQLAAEFAHARSAPDVIRRVFIVTSSLSRKAVEDALARVKAGKAPDPYFVQLYWLLMSFFSACAEMNAHGYVICQD
;
A
#
# COMPACT_ATOMS: atom_id res chain seq x y z
N MET A 1 16.74 20.71 -17.55
CA MET A 1 15.57 20.51 -18.44
C MET A 1 14.38 21.15 -17.75
N ASP A 2 13.53 21.86 -18.47
CA ASP A 2 12.40 22.55 -17.85
C ASP A 2 11.29 21.56 -17.48
N LEU A 3 10.70 21.75 -16.31
CA LEU A 3 9.47 21.09 -15.89
C LEU A 3 8.30 21.96 -16.32
N VAL A 4 7.38 21.42 -17.11
CA VAL A 4 6.20 22.14 -17.58
C VAL A 4 4.94 21.41 -17.15
N ASN A 5 3.88 22.17 -16.88
CA ASN A 5 2.56 21.60 -16.68
C ASN A 5 2.10 20.97 -18.01
N SER A 6 1.66 19.70 -17.98
CA SER A 6 1.27 18.98 -19.19
C SER A 6 0.01 19.51 -19.87
N ILE A 7 -0.82 20.28 -19.14
CA ILE A 7 -2.07 20.86 -19.64
C ILE A 7 -1.85 22.31 -20.09
N THR A 8 -1.18 23.12 -19.27
CA THR A 8 -1.04 24.57 -19.52
C THR A 8 0.27 24.96 -20.20
N ALA A 9 1.22 24.03 -20.35
CA ALA A 9 2.58 24.28 -20.79
C ALA A 9 3.36 25.32 -19.96
N GLN A 10 2.80 25.77 -18.83
CA GLN A 10 3.45 26.72 -17.94
C GLN A 10 4.69 26.09 -17.31
N LYS A 11 5.79 26.84 -17.30
CA LYS A 11 7.00 26.43 -16.58
C LYS A 11 6.70 26.32 -15.09
N LEU A 12 6.86 25.11 -14.56
CA LEU A 12 6.74 24.78 -13.14
C LEU A 12 8.11 24.75 -12.45
N GLY A 13 9.20 24.61 -13.20
CA GLY A 13 10.56 24.59 -12.64
C GLY A 13 11.55 24.00 -13.62
N ALA A 14 12.62 23.38 -13.11
CA ALA A 14 13.61 22.69 -13.90
C ALA A 14 14.23 21.51 -13.13
N ILE A 15 14.62 20.46 -13.85
CA ILE A 15 15.48 19.40 -13.32
C ILE A 15 16.93 19.65 -13.69
N ALA A 16 17.82 19.37 -12.74
CA ALA A 16 19.26 19.26 -12.96
C ALA A 16 19.69 17.81 -12.71
N VAL A 17 20.33 17.20 -13.70
CA VAL A 17 20.89 15.85 -13.59
C VAL A 17 22.37 15.99 -13.25
N ASN A 18 22.75 15.49 -12.07
CA ASN A 18 24.14 15.37 -11.63
C ASN A 18 24.57 13.90 -11.69
N LYS A 19 25.86 13.60 -11.50
CA LYS A 19 26.47 12.25 -11.68
C LYS A 19 25.72 11.07 -11.02
N GLY A 20 24.88 11.30 -10.01
CA GLY A 20 24.02 10.26 -9.42
C GLY A 20 22.74 10.78 -8.78
N ARG A 21 22.32 12.02 -9.04
CA ARG A 21 21.14 12.63 -8.42
C ARG A 21 20.42 13.55 -9.39
N ILE A 22 19.10 13.45 -9.42
CA ILE A 22 18.24 14.46 -10.05
C ILE A 22 17.84 15.46 -8.96
N ALA A 23 17.94 16.75 -9.23
CA ALA A 23 17.53 17.81 -8.31
C ALA A 23 16.41 18.67 -8.94
N LEU A 24 15.42 19.06 -8.14
CA LEU A 24 14.28 19.90 -8.50
C LEU A 24 14.64 21.39 -8.31
N ARG A 25 15.25 21.98 -9.33
CA ARG A 25 15.58 23.41 -9.39
C ARG A 25 14.35 24.23 -9.74
N ASP A 26 14.23 25.39 -9.12
CA ASP A 26 13.17 26.37 -9.35
C ASP A 26 11.73 25.80 -9.36
N LEU A 27 11.52 24.66 -8.72
CA LEU A 27 10.21 24.03 -8.62
C LEU A 27 9.24 24.94 -7.87
N THR A 28 8.20 25.34 -8.57
CA THR A 28 7.13 26.18 -8.09
C THR A 28 5.89 25.30 -7.99
N LEU A 29 5.57 24.89 -6.77
CA LEU A 29 4.34 24.19 -6.44
C LEU A 29 3.43 25.19 -5.73
N PRO A 30 2.43 25.80 -6.41
CA PRO A 30 1.59 26.83 -5.81
C PRO A 30 0.91 26.38 -4.51
N LEU A 31 0.56 25.08 -4.42
CA LEU A 31 -0.05 24.49 -3.23
C LEU A 31 0.93 24.34 -2.05
N SER A 32 2.25 24.42 -2.28
CA SER A 32 3.27 24.23 -1.25
C SER A 32 4.01 25.50 -0.85
N SER A 33 3.69 26.66 -1.44
CA SER A 33 4.47 27.88 -1.25
C SER A 33 4.40 28.44 0.17
N ALA A 34 3.33 28.11 0.90
CA ALA A 34 3.12 28.49 2.30
C ALA A 34 3.27 27.32 3.29
N VAL A 35 3.72 26.15 2.82
CA VAL A 35 3.85 24.95 3.67
C VAL A 35 5.30 24.77 4.09
N GLU A 36 5.51 24.73 5.40
CA GLU A 36 6.79 24.44 6.03
C GLU A 36 6.76 23.04 6.68
N VAL A 37 7.93 22.42 6.74
CA VAL A 37 8.18 21.14 7.41
C VAL A 37 9.02 21.43 8.64
N GLU A 38 8.52 21.01 9.80
CA GLU A 38 9.10 21.25 11.11
C GLU A 38 9.36 19.93 11.84
N ASP A 39 10.37 19.92 12.71
CA ASP A 39 10.59 18.83 13.65
C ASP A 39 9.52 18.82 14.75
N SER A 40 8.83 17.69 14.89
CA SER A 40 7.82 17.43 15.93
C SER A 40 8.32 17.56 17.37
N GLN A 41 9.63 17.63 17.61
CA GLN A 41 10.21 17.90 18.92
C GLN A 41 10.01 19.35 19.37
N HIS A 42 9.72 20.28 18.45
CA HIS A 42 9.45 21.68 18.76
C HIS A 42 7.93 21.95 18.75
N PRO A 43 7.47 22.98 19.49
CA PRO A 43 6.12 23.51 19.28
C PRO A 43 5.96 23.98 17.83
N LEU A 44 4.73 23.88 17.30
CA LEU A 44 4.41 24.34 15.94
C LEU A 44 4.85 25.80 15.73
N GLY A 45 5.57 26.07 14.64
CA GLY A 45 6.20 27.35 14.31
C GLY A 45 7.52 27.63 15.04
N GLY A 46 7.93 26.74 15.95
CA GLY A 46 9.08 26.92 16.84
C GLY A 46 10.38 26.29 16.32
N ASP A 47 10.34 25.52 15.23
CA ASP A 47 11.56 24.91 14.68
C ASP A 47 12.45 25.97 14.01
N PRO A 48 13.67 26.22 14.51
CA PRO A 48 14.61 27.17 13.90
C PRO A 48 15.17 26.67 12.56
N ASN A 49 15.07 25.37 12.28
CA ASN A 49 15.57 24.72 11.07
C ASN A 49 14.46 24.36 10.07
N ARG A 50 13.24 24.90 10.25
CA ARG A 50 12.11 24.61 9.38
C ARG A 50 12.44 24.86 7.90
N LEU A 51 11.91 24.00 7.04
CA LEU A 51 12.17 24.04 5.60
C LEU A 51 10.85 24.23 4.86
N SER A 52 10.88 24.91 3.72
CA SER A 52 9.73 24.82 2.81
C SER A 52 9.55 23.37 2.35
N LEU A 53 8.29 22.95 2.16
CA LEU A 53 7.96 21.60 1.70
C LEU A 53 8.71 21.24 0.41
N ARG A 54 8.90 22.21 -0.49
CA ARG A 54 9.73 22.03 -1.70
C ARG A 54 11.17 21.63 -1.36
N ARG A 55 11.83 22.36 -0.45
CA ARG A 55 13.22 22.06 -0.06
C ARG A 55 13.32 20.70 0.61
N TYR A 56 12.33 20.34 1.42
CA TYR A 56 12.24 19.02 2.02
C TYR A 56 12.11 17.93 0.96
N ILE A 57 11.16 18.04 0.02
CA ILE A 57 10.96 17.08 -1.07
C ILE A 57 12.25 16.89 -1.90
N ASP A 58 12.93 17.98 -2.27
CA ASP A 58 14.18 17.87 -3.02
C ASP A 58 15.30 17.23 -2.18
N ARG A 59 15.49 17.67 -0.93
CA ARG A 59 16.56 17.18 -0.04
C ARG A 59 16.42 15.69 0.27
N GLU A 60 15.19 15.26 0.57
CA GLU A 60 14.87 13.87 0.91
C GLU A 60 14.58 13.00 -0.32
N ASN A 61 14.73 13.55 -1.54
CA ASN A 61 14.45 12.93 -2.83
C ASN A 61 13.02 12.32 -2.96
N LYS A 62 12.02 12.92 -2.30
CA LYS A 62 10.63 12.40 -2.25
C LYS A 62 9.83 12.67 -3.52
N PHE A 63 10.31 12.15 -4.63
CA PHE A 63 9.68 12.26 -5.95
C PHE A 63 10.10 11.12 -6.87
N ILE A 64 9.33 10.93 -7.94
CA ILE A 64 9.59 9.95 -9.00
C ILE A 64 9.83 10.70 -10.31
N VAL A 65 10.86 10.31 -11.05
CA VAL A 65 11.07 10.73 -12.44
C VAL A 65 10.98 9.51 -13.34
N LEU A 66 10.06 9.56 -14.29
CA LEU A 66 9.88 8.54 -15.31
C LEU A 66 10.55 9.00 -16.61
N PHE A 67 11.11 8.04 -17.35
CA PHE A 67 11.82 8.29 -18.60
C PHE A 67 11.03 7.72 -19.78
N ASP A 68 11.31 8.21 -20.99
CA ASP A 68 10.78 7.62 -22.23
C ASP A 68 11.27 6.18 -22.41
N SER A 69 12.45 5.86 -21.86
CA SER A 69 12.92 4.49 -21.71
C SER A 69 12.16 3.80 -20.59
N LEU A 70 11.22 2.93 -20.93
CA LEU A 70 10.38 2.20 -19.98
C LEU A 70 11.19 1.38 -18.96
N SER A 71 12.39 0.93 -19.33
CA SER A 71 13.26 0.19 -18.42
C SER A 71 13.87 1.04 -17.31
N LEU A 72 13.67 2.36 -17.28
CA LEU A 72 14.29 3.25 -16.29
C LEU A 72 13.23 4.02 -15.48
N ALA A 73 13.48 4.15 -14.19
CA ALA A 73 12.80 5.10 -13.33
C ALA A 73 13.74 5.59 -12.23
N TYR A 74 13.61 6.85 -11.82
CA TYR A 74 14.31 7.39 -10.67
C TYR A 74 13.31 7.55 -9.53
N ILE A 75 13.51 6.84 -8.43
CA ILE A 75 12.59 6.74 -7.31
C ILE A 75 13.39 6.95 -6.02
N ASP A 76 12.97 7.89 -5.17
CA ASP A 76 13.55 8.12 -3.83
C ASP A 76 15.09 8.27 -3.82
N GLY A 77 15.64 8.89 -4.86
CA GLY A 77 17.07 9.16 -4.96
C GLY A 77 17.87 8.11 -5.73
N THR A 78 17.24 7.02 -6.17
CA THR A 78 17.90 5.89 -6.83
C THR A 78 17.37 5.69 -8.24
N LEU A 79 18.29 5.46 -9.19
CA LEU A 79 17.95 5.06 -10.55
C LEU A 79 17.77 3.54 -10.61
N PHE A 80 16.55 3.11 -10.88
CA PHE A 80 16.20 1.72 -11.08
C PHE A 80 16.22 1.37 -12.56
N ARG A 81 16.65 0.15 -12.85
CA ARG A 81 16.54 -0.46 -14.16
C ARG A 81 15.75 -1.76 -14.08
N ASP A 82 14.69 -1.85 -14.87
CA ASP A 82 13.89 -3.07 -15.03
C ASP A 82 13.63 -3.31 -16.52
N ASP A 83 14.53 -4.08 -17.15
CA ASP A 83 14.35 -4.49 -18.54
C ASP A 83 13.12 -5.41 -18.71
N GLY A 84 12.64 -6.03 -17.62
CA GLY A 84 11.45 -6.87 -17.60
C GLY A 84 10.17 -6.11 -17.92
N PHE A 85 10.10 -4.80 -17.67
CA PHE A 85 8.94 -4.01 -18.07
C PHE A 85 8.80 -3.95 -19.60
N SER A 86 9.91 -3.69 -20.30
CA SER A 86 9.97 -3.69 -21.77
C SER A 86 9.62 -5.06 -22.36
N GLU A 87 9.92 -6.15 -21.65
CA GLU A 87 9.57 -7.52 -22.03
C GLU A 87 8.13 -7.93 -21.68
N GLY A 88 7.28 -6.98 -21.28
CA GLY A 88 5.86 -7.21 -20.95
C GLY A 88 5.58 -7.43 -19.46
N GLY A 89 6.47 -7.00 -18.56
CA GLY A 89 6.20 -6.87 -17.12
C GLY A 89 5.80 -8.17 -16.41
N TYR A 90 6.33 -9.32 -16.84
CA TYR A 90 6.00 -10.62 -16.24
C TYR A 90 6.26 -10.68 -14.72
N ALA A 91 7.24 -9.90 -14.23
CA ALA A 91 7.51 -9.78 -12.80
C ALA A 91 6.29 -9.21 -12.05
N LEU A 92 5.69 -8.12 -12.53
CA LEU A 92 4.49 -7.50 -11.95
C LEU A 92 3.34 -8.53 -11.84
N LEU A 93 3.09 -9.31 -12.89
CA LEU A 93 1.98 -10.28 -12.91
C LEU A 93 2.12 -11.44 -11.91
N ARG A 94 3.32 -11.68 -11.36
CA ARG A 94 3.52 -12.65 -10.26
C ARG A 94 3.00 -12.12 -8.91
N HIS A 95 2.91 -10.81 -8.77
CA HIS A 95 2.44 -10.13 -7.57
C HIS A 95 0.96 -9.73 -7.65
N VAL A 96 0.42 -9.58 -8.86
CA VAL A 96 -1.01 -9.30 -9.08
C VAL A 96 -1.79 -10.61 -9.11
N ARG A 97 -2.89 -10.70 -8.38
CA ARG A 97 -3.78 -11.87 -8.27
C ARG A 97 -5.22 -11.41 -8.45
N ALA A 98 -6.01 -12.18 -9.18
CA ALA A 98 -7.42 -11.85 -9.37
C ALA A 98 -8.27 -12.55 -8.29
N ASN A 99 -9.35 -11.90 -7.90
CA ASN A 99 -10.44 -12.49 -7.13
C ASN A 99 -11.77 -11.96 -7.67
N ASN A 100 -12.52 -12.84 -8.34
CA ASN A 100 -13.78 -12.51 -9.00
C ASN A 100 -14.86 -11.89 -8.09
N LEU A 101 -14.75 -12.06 -6.77
CA LEU A 101 -15.68 -11.45 -5.82
C LEU A 101 -15.51 -9.94 -5.74
N LEU A 102 -14.32 -9.42 -6.05
CA LEU A 102 -14.06 -7.98 -6.10
C LEU A 102 -14.80 -7.30 -7.25
N ASN A 103 -15.26 -8.05 -8.26
CA ASN A 103 -16.04 -7.51 -9.40
C ASN A 103 -17.42 -6.99 -8.96
N ARG A 104 -17.93 -7.43 -7.80
CA ARG A 104 -19.25 -7.05 -7.27
C ARG A 104 -19.17 -6.07 -6.11
N VAL A 105 -17.96 -5.65 -5.75
CA VAL A 105 -17.77 -4.77 -4.60
C VAL A 105 -18.24 -3.36 -4.93
N THR A 106 -19.09 -2.82 -4.08
CA THR A 106 -19.69 -1.47 -4.23
C THR A 106 -19.11 -0.45 -3.26
N ASP A 107 -18.38 -0.89 -2.25
CA ASP A 107 -17.78 -0.02 -1.24
C ASP A 107 -16.58 -0.69 -0.53
N GLU A 108 -15.91 0.05 0.36
CA GLU A 108 -14.77 -0.48 1.11
C GLU A 108 -15.18 -1.34 2.31
N LYS A 109 -16.21 -0.93 3.08
CA LYS A 109 -16.50 -1.41 4.45
C LYS A 109 -17.97 -1.76 4.74
N GLY A 110 -18.89 -1.33 3.89
CA GLY A 110 -20.33 -1.51 3.99
C GLY A 110 -21.02 -0.35 4.70
N THR A 111 -22.31 -0.53 4.96
CA THR A 111 -23.11 0.39 5.80
C THR A 111 -23.39 -0.27 7.14
N PHE A 112 -22.78 0.27 8.21
CA PHE A 112 -22.84 -0.38 9.51
C PHE A 112 -24.21 -0.27 10.19
N THR A 113 -24.66 -1.38 10.80
CA THR A 113 -25.82 -1.40 11.70
C THR A 113 -25.46 -2.03 13.05
N THR A 114 -26.25 -1.73 14.10
CA THR A 114 -26.01 -2.25 15.45
C THR A 114 -26.26 -3.75 15.60
N ALA A 115 -27.00 -4.35 14.66
CA ALA A 115 -27.30 -5.78 14.66
C ALA A 115 -26.30 -6.60 13.81
N GLN A 116 -25.48 -5.94 13.00
CA GLN A 116 -24.58 -6.58 12.04
C GLN A 116 -23.50 -7.40 12.74
N THR A 117 -23.33 -8.64 12.30
CA THR A 117 -22.41 -9.63 12.90
C THR A 117 -21.23 -10.01 11.99
N THR A 118 -21.30 -9.66 10.70
CA THR A 118 -20.25 -9.89 9.69
C THR A 118 -20.14 -8.67 8.77
N PHE A 119 -19.02 -8.49 8.08
CA PHE A 119 -18.92 -7.44 7.07
C PHE A 119 -19.81 -7.74 5.86
N ASP A 120 -20.25 -6.69 5.16
CA ASP A 120 -21.12 -6.83 3.99
C ASP A 120 -20.39 -7.55 2.85
N THR A 121 -21.07 -8.51 2.20
CA THR A 121 -20.40 -9.41 1.23
C THR A 121 -19.96 -8.73 -0.06
N ASP A 122 -20.51 -7.55 -0.34
CA ASP A 122 -20.20 -6.63 -1.43
C ASP A 122 -19.30 -5.47 -1.00
N SER A 123 -18.68 -5.56 0.18
CA SER A 123 -17.58 -4.68 0.60
C SER A 123 -16.21 -5.36 0.40
N THR A 124 -15.15 -4.58 0.20
CA THR A 124 -13.78 -5.13 0.17
C THR A 124 -13.45 -5.88 1.47
N PHE A 125 -13.90 -5.37 2.62
CA PHE A 125 -13.74 -6.03 3.93
C PHE A 125 -14.41 -7.42 3.96
N GLY A 126 -15.64 -7.54 3.47
CA GLY A 126 -16.35 -8.81 3.39
C GLY A 126 -15.68 -9.81 2.44
N VAL A 127 -15.13 -9.34 1.32
CA VAL A 127 -14.33 -10.20 0.41
C VAL A 127 -13.05 -10.70 1.09
N ILE A 128 -12.40 -9.85 1.92
CA ILE A 128 -11.23 -10.27 2.70
C ILE A 128 -11.60 -11.38 3.66
N GLU A 129 -12.63 -11.15 4.49
CA GLU A 129 -13.10 -12.09 5.51
C GLU A 129 -13.45 -13.46 4.91
N ARG A 130 -14.19 -13.49 3.79
CA ARG A 130 -14.79 -14.72 3.26
C ARG A 130 -13.94 -15.51 2.27
N SER A 131 -12.92 -14.89 1.67
CA SER A 131 -12.25 -15.48 0.51
C SER A 131 -10.75 -15.21 0.48
N VAL A 132 -10.32 -13.96 0.55
CA VAL A 132 -8.89 -13.64 0.39
C VAL A 132 -8.08 -14.16 1.57
N ALA A 133 -8.63 -14.07 2.78
CA ALA A 133 -7.97 -14.55 3.99
C ALA A 133 -8.32 -16.00 4.34
N ASP A 134 -9.09 -16.74 3.54
CA ASP A 134 -9.68 -18.04 3.94
C ASP A 134 -8.64 -19.05 4.50
N GLY A 135 -7.40 -19.03 4.00
CA GLY A 135 -6.29 -19.84 4.50
C GLY A 135 -5.61 -19.40 5.81
N ASP A 136 -6.12 -18.37 6.50
CA ASP A 136 -5.61 -17.92 7.80
C ASP A 136 -6.46 -18.49 8.95
N GLU A 137 -5.80 -19.07 9.95
CA GLU A 137 -6.46 -19.71 11.11
C GLU A 137 -7.01 -18.67 12.10
N ILE A 138 -6.28 -17.55 12.19
CA ILE A 138 -6.66 -16.39 12.98
C ILE A 138 -6.78 -15.23 12.01
N LEU A 139 -7.89 -14.50 12.10
CA LEU A 139 -8.12 -13.29 11.34
C LEU A 139 -8.61 -12.20 12.28
N ILE A 140 -7.85 -11.11 12.31
CA ILE A 140 -8.11 -9.95 13.16
C ILE A 140 -8.44 -8.75 12.27
N CYS A 141 -9.48 -8.01 12.60
CA CYS A 141 -9.75 -6.67 12.09
C CYS A 141 -9.03 -5.63 12.97
N ASP A 142 -7.91 -5.08 12.48
CA ASP A 142 -7.08 -4.10 13.19
C ASP A 142 -7.42 -2.64 12.82
N ASP A 143 -8.28 -2.41 11.83
CA ASP A 143 -8.86 -1.11 11.45
C ASP A 143 -9.35 -0.30 12.68
N LEU A 144 -9.14 1.03 12.68
CA LEU A 144 -9.50 2.12 13.62
C LEU A 144 -8.33 3.00 14.14
N GLY A 145 -7.51 3.56 13.25
CA GLY A 145 -6.76 4.82 13.47
C GLY A 145 -5.34 4.72 14.07
N ASP A 146 -5.02 3.67 14.80
CA ASP A 146 -3.63 3.24 15.11
C ASP A 146 -3.32 1.90 14.43
N GLU A 147 -4.00 1.59 13.31
CA GLU A 147 -3.92 0.28 12.69
C GLU A 147 -2.56 0.00 12.03
N TRP A 148 -2.14 -1.26 12.15
CA TRP A 148 -1.03 -1.82 11.39
C TRP A 148 -1.49 -2.27 10.01
N ALA A 149 -2.73 -2.73 9.90
CA ALA A 149 -3.39 -3.11 8.66
C ALA A 149 -4.92 -3.09 8.90
N ASP A 150 -5.73 -3.17 7.85
CA ASP A 150 -7.17 -3.35 8.02
C ASP A 150 -7.44 -4.72 8.64
N PHE A 151 -6.76 -5.74 8.13
CA PHE A 151 -6.76 -7.08 8.71
C PHE A 151 -5.36 -7.66 8.91
N ILE A 152 -5.22 -8.47 9.95
CA ILE A 152 -4.03 -9.27 10.24
C ILE A 152 -4.44 -10.74 10.28
N GLY A 153 -3.90 -11.52 9.34
CA GLY A 153 -4.04 -12.96 9.27
C GLY A 153 -2.84 -13.68 9.87
N LEU A 154 -3.08 -14.78 10.58
CA LEU A 154 -2.06 -15.67 11.08
C LEU A 154 -2.42 -17.13 10.78
N SER A 155 -1.43 -17.90 10.32
CA SER A 155 -1.50 -19.36 10.19
C SER A 155 -0.24 -19.95 10.80
N ASN A 156 -0.38 -20.60 11.96
CA ASN A 156 0.71 -21.25 12.67
C ASN A 156 0.83 -22.72 12.29
N SER A 157 -0.23 -23.35 11.79
CA SER A 157 -0.15 -24.72 11.25
C SER A 157 0.52 -24.80 9.88
N SER A 158 0.63 -23.69 9.15
CA SER A 158 1.44 -23.69 7.94
C SER A 158 2.92 -23.91 8.30
N SER A 159 3.63 -24.66 7.46
CA SER A 159 5.06 -24.87 7.60
C SER A 159 5.77 -24.25 6.40
N PRO A 160 6.46 -23.12 6.55
CA PRO A 160 6.62 -22.29 7.77
C PRO A 160 5.35 -21.53 8.20
N PRO A 161 5.28 -21.01 9.45
CA PRO A 161 4.19 -20.13 9.91
C PRO A 161 4.09 -18.88 9.04
N ARG A 162 2.91 -18.24 9.05
CA ARG A 162 2.63 -17.13 8.15
C ARG A 162 1.85 -16.00 8.80
N ILE A 163 2.34 -14.78 8.60
CA ILE A 163 1.69 -13.52 8.99
C ILE A 163 1.31 -12.79 7.72
N THR A 164 0.07 -12.29 7.65
CA THR A 164 -0.42 -11.53 6.49
C THR A 164 -1.07 -10.24 6.93
N PHE A 165 -0.63 -9.11 6.39
CA PHE A 165 -1.30 -7.83 6.53
C PHE A 165 -2.13 -7.57 5.27
N TYR A 166 -3.40 -7.22 5.46
CA TYR A 166 -4.32 -6.89 4.37
C TYR A 166 -4.70 -5.42 4.46
N HIS A 167 -4.54 -4.71 3.35
CA HIS A 167 -4.94 -3.32 3.18
C HIS A 167 -6.06 -3.26 2.16
N ALA A 168 -7.27 -2.98 2.63
CA ALA A 168 -8.47 -2.93 1.82
C ALA A 168 -8.60 -1.57 1.13
N LYS A 169 -9.04 -1.58 -0.12
CA LYS A 169 -9.44 -0.37 -0.81
C LYS A 169 -10.64 -0.59 -1.71
N HIS A 170 -11.46 0.44 -1.85
CA HIS A 170 -12.44 0.54 -2.90
C HIS A 170 -12.31 1.90 -3.61
N GLY A 171 -12.76 1.93 -4.86
CA GLY A 171 -12.75 3.09 -5.74
C GLY A 171 -12.91 2.66 -7.20
N GLU A 172 -13.02 3.63 -8.09
CA GLU A 172 -13.21 3.41 -9.53
C GLU A 172 -12.08 2.59 -10.17
N LEU A 173 -12.44 1.75 -11.14
CA LEU A 173 -11.47 1.01 -11.96
C LEU A 173 -10.54 1.98 -12.67
N SER A 174 -9.23 1.81 -12.46
CA SER A 174 -8.22 2.66 -13.08
C SER A 174 -6.89 1.92 -13.25
N LEU A 175 -6.18 2.27 -14.33
CA LEU A 175 -4.75 1.94 -14.49
C LEU A 175 -3.83 3.09 -14.01
N GLY A 176 -4.39 4.10 -13.34
CA GLY A 176 -3.64 5.22 -12.80
C GLY A 176 -3.14 4.99 -11.37
N ALA A 177 -1.95 5.52 -11.08
CA ALA A 177 -1.28 5.39 -9.78
C ALA A 177 -1.95 6.17 -8.64
N SER A 178 -2.72 7.22 -8.93
CA SER A 178 -3.21 8.16 -7.91
C SER A 178 -4.01 7.50 -6.79
N GLN A 179 -4.96 6.61 -7.13
CA GLN A 179 -5.77 5.91 -6.13
C GLN A 179 -4.94 4.89 -5.32
N PHE A 180 -3.87 4.37 -5.92
CA PHE A 180 -2.99 3.37 -5.32
C PHE A 180 -1.98 3.96 -4.34
N HIS A 181 -1.61 5.23 -4.48
CA HIS A 181 -0.64 5.86 -3.59
C HIS A 181 -1.04 5.77 -2.12
N ILE A 182 -2.33 5.90 -1.79
CA ILE A 182 -2.80 5.81 -0.41
C ILE A 182 -2.56 4.40 0.14
N SER A 183 -3.04 3.37 -0.56
CA SER A 183 -2.90 1.97 -0.13
C SER A 183 -1.45 1.52 -0.07
N VAL A 184 -0.63 1.90 -1.07
CA VAL A 184 0.82 1.61 -1.08
C VAL A 184 1.51 2.29 0.09
N SER A 185 1.21 3.56 0.36
CA SER A 185 1.83 4.29 1.48
C SER A 185 1.44 3.69 2.83
N GLN A 186 0.17 3.31 3.02
CA GLN A 186 -0.30 2.63 4.23
C GLN A 186 0.38 1.27 4.42
N ALA A 187 0.53 0.49 3.35
CA ALA A 187 1.20 -0.80 3.37
C ALA A 187 2.69 -0.67 3.73
N ILE A 188 3.41 0.25 3.08
CA ILE A 188 4.85 0.50 3.34
C ILE A 188 5.07 0.98 4.78
N LYS A 189 4.25 1.93 5.26
CA LYS A 189 4.34 2.51 6.61
C LYS A 189 4.41 1.43 7.71
N ASN A 190 3.68 0.34 7.53
CA ASN A 190 3.50 -0.68 8.56
C ASN A 190 4.34 -1.95 8.35
N LEU A 191 5.25 -1.99 7.36
CA LEU A 191 6.10 -3.15 7.10
C LEU A 191 6.92 -3.59 8.33
N GLN A 192 7.47 -2.63 9.07
CA GLN A 192 8.25 -2.94 10.29
C GLN A 192 7.39 -3.59 11.38
N ARG A 193 6.07 -3.31 11.41
CA ARG A 193 5.14 -3.88 12.39
C ARG A 193 4.86 -5.36 12.16
N MET A 194 5.21 -5.91 10.99
CA MET A 194 5.13 -7.35 10.71
C MET A 194 6.09 -8.20 11.56
N ASN A 195 7.03 -7.58 12.27
CA ASN A 195 7.84 -8.25 13.29
C ASN A 195 7.12 -8.40 14.64
N LEU A 196 5.86 -7.94 14.75
CA LEU A 196 5.00 -8.10 15.92
C LEU A 196 5.67 -7.60 17.23
N PRO A 197 6.06 -6.31 17.28
CA PRO A 197 6.83 -5.75 18.39
C PRO A 197 6.17 -6.03 19.76
N PRO A 198 6.85 -6.74 20.69
CA PRO A 198 6.28 -7.16 21.98
C PRO A 198 5.62 -6.03 22.78
N GLU A 199 6.25 -4.86 22.78
CA GLU A 199 5.81 -3.66 23.50
C GLU A 199 4.45 -3.14 23.03
N SER A 200 4.08 -3.41 21.78
CA SER A 200 2.80 -2.96 21.21
C SER A 200 1.72 -4.04 21.24
N MET A 201 2.11 -5.33 21.22
CA MET A 201 1.18 -6.47 21.11
C MET A 201 0.17 -6.53 22.24
N GLY A 202 0.57 -6.22 23.48
CA GLY A 202 -0.33 -6.26 24.63
C GLY A 202 -1.53 -5.32 24.48
N ASN A 203 -1.30 -4.09 23.99
CA ASN A 203 -2.36 -3.10 23.77
C ASN A 203 -3.24 -3.51 22.59
N LYS A 204 -2.63 -3.96 21.51
CA LYS A 204 -3.32 -4.47 20.30
C LYS A 204 -4.29 -5.61 20.63
N ILE A 205 -3.81 -6.65 21.31
CA ILE A 205 -4.63 -7.81 21.69
C ILE A 205 -5.83 -7.41 22.56
N ARG A 206 -5.68 -6.44 23.48
CA ARG A 206 -6.82 -5.94 24.25
C ARG A 206 -7.85 -5.24 23.36
N GLY A 207 -7.39 -4.46 22.38
CA GLY A 207 -8.25 -3.84 21.36
C GLY A 207 -9.03 -4.87 20.54
N TRP A 208 -8.38 -5.97 20.15
CA TRP A 208 -8.95 -7.01 19.29
C TRP A 208 -10.01 -7.90 19.96
N LYS A 209 -10.18 -7.80 21.28
CA LYS A 209 -11.27 -8.46 22.04
C LYS A 209 -12.62 -7.73 21.94
N ASN A 210 -12.60 -6.49 21.45
CA ASN A 210 -13.81 -5.68 21.33
C ASN A 210 -14.61 -6.03 20.07
N GLN A 211 -15.83 -5.52 20.01
CA GLN A 211 -16.61 -5.44 18.78
C GLN A 211 -16.10 -4.28 17.93
N TYR A 212 -16.25 -4.43 16.61
CA TYR A 212 -15.91 -3.41 15.64
C TYR A 212 -16.93 -2.26 15.74
N ALA A 213 -16.43 -1.02 15.76
CA ALA A 213 -17.24 0.17 15.83
C ALA A 213 -16.63 1.27 14.95
N ASN A 214 -17.41 1.81 14.02
CA ASN A 214 -16.96 2.82 13.08
C ASN A 214 -18.08 3.83 12.82
N ASN A 215 -17.73 5.09 12.52
CA ASN A 215 -18.65 6.18 12.25
C ASN A 215 -19.76 6.35 13.31
N GLY A 216 -19.42 6.13 14.59
CA GLY A 216 -20.36 6.23 15.70
C GLY A 216 -21.32 5.03 15.87
N VAL A 217 -21.25 4.03 15.00
CA VAL A 217 -22.06 2.81 15.08
C VAL A 217 -21.24 1.69 15.74
N LYS A 218 -21.74 1.14 16.85
CA LYS A 218 -21.20 -0.07 17.46
C LYS A 218 -21.91 -1.28 16.88
N THR A 219 -21.18 -2.12 16.14
CA THR A 219 -21.71 -3.35 15.53
C THR A 219 -21.61 -4.54 16.50
N LYS A 220 -22.11 -5.71 16.10
CA LYS A 220 -21.84 -6.99 16.77
C LYS A 220 -20.69 -7.77 16.11
N ILE A 221 -20.04 -7.23 15.08
CA ILE A 221 -18.90 -7.86 14.41
C ILE A 221 -17.74 -7.95 15.42
N PRO A 222 -17.21 -9.15 15.73
CA PRO A 222 -16.05 -9.26 16.59
C PRO A 222 -14.79 -8.79 15.84
N ARG A 223 -13.86 -8.11 16.53
CA ARG A 223 -12.56 -7.77 15.88
C ARG A 223 -11.67 -8.99 15.70
N THR A 224 -11.83 -10.03 16.51
CA THR A 224 -11.27 -11.37 16.25
C THR A 224 -12.31 -12.17 15.47
N LEU A 225 -12.20 -12.17 14.14
CA LEU A 225 -13.15 -12.84 13.24
C LEU A 225 -12.96 -14.35 13.23
N ARG A 226 -11.72 -14.81 13.33
CA ARG A 226 -11.35 -16.23 13.43
C ARG A 226 -10.26 -16.43 14.47
N GLY A 227 -10.22 -17.60 15.08
CA GLY A 227 -9.30 -17.96 16.15
C GLY A 227 -9.86 -17.72 17.55
N ASN A 228 -9.08 -18.10 18.57
CA ASN A 228 -9.48 -18.01 19.97
C ASN A 228 -8.88 -16.75 20.64
N GLN A 229 -9.75 -15.83 21.09
CA GLN A 229 -9.35 -14.59 21.76
C GLN A 229 -8.47 -14.80 23.01
N GLY A 230 -8.65 -15.92 23.72
CA GLY A 230 -7.85 -16.29 24.88
C GLY A 230 -6.42 -16.73 24.54
N GLN A 231 -6.18 -17.16 23.30
CA GLN A 231 -4.90 -17.71 22.85
C GLN A 231 -4.08 -16.74 21.99
N LEU A 232 -4.64 -15.61 21.54
CA LEU A 232 -3.97 -14.66 20.64
C LEU A 232 -2.55 -14.29 21.10
N ALA A 233 -2.33 -14.07 22.40
CA ALA A 233 -1.00 -13.73 22.91
C ALA A 233 0.04 -14.82 22.64
N ALA A 234 -0.32 -16.09 22.86
CA ALA A 234 0.56 -17.23 22.60
C ALA A 234 0.76 -17.44 21.08
N GLU A 235 -0.31 -17.35 20.30
CA GLU A 235 -0.29 -17.57 18.85
C GLU A 235 0.58 -16.54 18.13
N PHE A 236 0.44 -15.26 18.44
CA PHE A 236 1.28 -14.21 17.86
C PHE A 236 2.73 -14.28 18.37
N ALA A 237 2.96 -14.69 19.62
CA ALA A 237 4.31 -14.89 20.14
C ALA A 237 5.03 -16.04 19.43
N HIS A 238 4.33 -17.14 19.14
CA HIS A 238 4.85 -18.27 18.37
C HIS A 238 5.32 -17.82 16.98
N ALA A 239 4.45 -17.15 16.22
CA ALA A 239 4.76 -16.64 14.89
C ALA A 239 5.94 -15.65 14.88
N ARG A 240 6.02 -14.78 15.89
CA ARG A 240 7.13 -13.83 16.05
C ARG A 240 8.46 -14.53 16.29
N SER A 241 8.47 -15.60 17.08
CA SER A 241 9.69 -16.34 17.42
C SER A 241 10.15 -17.30 16.32
N ALA A 242 9.31 -17.60 15.33
CA ALA A 242 9.64 -18.50 14.24
C ALA A 242 10.66 -17.84 13.28
N PRO A 243 11.87 -18.41 13.12
CA PRO A 243 12.92 -17.80 12.31
C PRO A 243 12.61 -17.82 10.81
N ASP A 244 11.74 -18.72 10.37
CA ASP A 244 11.33 -18.97 8.99
C ASP A 244 9.95 -18.40 8.66
N VAL A 245 9.35 -17.60 9.56
CA VAL A 245 8.00 -17.04 9.37
C VAL A 245 7.89 -16.26 8.06
N ILE A 246 6.88 -16.59 7.27
CA ILE A 246 6.60 -15.94 6.00
C ILE A 246 5.70 -14.73 6.26
N ARG A 247 6.19 -13.56 5.85
CA ARG A 247 5.47 -12.29 5.94
C ARG A 247 4.87 -11.95 4.58
N ARG A 248 3.58 -11.64 4.55
CA ARG A 248 2.86 -11.25 3.33
C ARG A 248 2.15 -9.91 3.55
N VAL A 249 2.16 -9.05 2.54
CA VAL A 249 1.37 -7.81 2.53
C VAL A 249 0.52 -7.79 1.29
N PHE A 250 -0.79 -7.79 1.47
CA PHE A 250 -1.75 -7.79 0.38
C PHE A 250 -2.47 -6.44 0.35
N ILE A 251 -2.36 -5.74 -0.77
CA ILE A 251 -3.32 -4.68 -1.10
C ILE A 251 -4.50 -5.36 -1.78
N VAL A 252 -5.69 -5.28 -1.20
CA VAL A 252 -6.90 -5.90 -1.71
C VAL A 252 -7.81 -4.78 -2.20
N THR A 253 -8.11 -4.73 -3.50
CA THR A 253 -8.78 -3.57 -4.08
C THR A 253 -9.72 -3.92 -5.21
N SER A 254 -10.87 -3.27 -5.25
CA SER A 254 -11.78 -3.29 -6.39
C SER A 254 -11.40 -2.25 -7.47
N SER A 255 -10.39 -1.41 -7.26
CA SER A 255 -10.06 -0.31 -8.18
C SER A 255 -9.12 -0.69 -9.33
N LEU A 256 -8.78 -1.97 -9.47
CA LEU A 256 -7.92 -2.48 -10.54
C LEU A 256 -8.50 -3.79 -11.08
N SER A 257 -8.28 -4.03 -12.37
CA SER A 257 -8.56 -5.31 -13.02
C SER A 257 -7.24 -5.95 -13.44
N ARG A 258 -7.05 -7.23 -13.12
CA ARG A 258 -5.90 -8.01 -13.56
C ARG A 258 -5.85 -8.06 -15.08
N LYS A 259 -7.00 -8.30 -15.73
CA LYS A 259 -7.13 -8.32 -17.18
C LYS A 259 -6.68 -7.01 -17.81
N ALA A 260 -7.06 -5.87 -17.24
CA ALA A 260 -6.61 -4.56 -17.72
C ALA A 260 -5.08 -4.38 -17.62
N VAL A 261 -4.45 -4.89 -16.55
CA VAL A 261 -2.99 -4.89 -16.41
C VAL A 261 -2.34 -5.79 -17.45
N GLU A 262 -2.86 -7.00 -17.65
CA GLU A 262 -2.36 -7.95 -18.66
C GLU A 262 -2.45 -7.36 -20.07
N ASP A 263 -3.56 -6.70 -20.41
CA ASP A 263 -3.75 -6.05 -21.71
C ASP A 263 -2.80 -4.87 -21.91
N ALA A 264 -2.57 -4.05 -20.87
CA ALA A 264 -1.61 -2.96 -20.92
C ALA A 264 -0.17 -3.48 -21.14
N LEU A 265 0.22 -4.54 -20.45
CA LEU A 265 1.53 -5.19 -20.60
C LEU A 265 1.69 -5.87 -21.97
N ALA A 266 0.64 -6.53 -22.47
CA ALA A 266 0.66 -7.13 -23.81
C ALA A 266 0.85 -6.07 -24.91
N ARG A 267 0.28 -4.87 -24.73
CA ARG A 267 0.54 -3.74 -25.65
C ARG A 267 2.00 -3.28 -25.61
N VAL A 268 2.60 -3.18 -24.42
CA VAL A 268 4.03 -2.85 -24.26
C VAL A 268 4.89 -3.87 -24.99
N LYS A 269 4.64 -5.16 -24.76
CA LYS A 269 5.36 -6.26 -25.41
C LYS A 269 5.23 -6.23 -26.94
N ALA A 270 4.10 -5.76 -27.46
CA ALA A 270 3.87 -5.57 -28.89
C ALA A 270 4.54 -4.29 -29.46
N GLY A 271 5.37 -3.59 -28.68
CA GLY A 271 6.07 -2.37 -29.09
C GLY A 271 5.19 -1.12 -29.15
N LYS A 272 3.96 -1.16 -28.59
CA LYS A 272 3.09 0.01 -28.53
C LYS A 272 3.46 0.87 -27.32
N ALA A 273 3.46 2.19 -27.49
CA ALA A 273 3.64 3.11 -26.37
C ALA A 273 2.58 2.85 -25.28
N PRO A 274 2.98 2.61 -24.02
CA PRO A 274 2.05 2.46 -22.91
C PRO A 274 1.39 3.79 -22.56
N ASP A 275 0.25 3.69 -21.88
CA ASP A 275 -0.36 4.84 -21.22
C ASP A 275 0.59 5.36 -20.11
N PRO A 276 0.92 6.67 -20.07
CA PRO A 276 1.74 7.25 -19.01
C PRO A 276 1.21 6.99 -17.59
N TYR A 277 -0.11 6.92 -17.40
CA TYR A 277 -0.71 6.57 -16.12
C TYR A 277 -0.40 5.13 -15.71
N PHE A 278 -0.37 4.21 -16.67
CA PHE A 278 0.02 2.83 -16.43
C PHE A 278 1.51 2.70 -16.11
N VAL A 279 2.38 3.48 -16.76
CA VAL A 279 3.82 3.54 -16.41
C VAL A 279 4.00 3.99 -14.95
N GLN A 280 3.25 5.00 -14.51
CA GLN A 280 3.26 5.43 -13.10
C GLN A 280 2.81 4.31 -12.16
N LEU A 281 1.72 3.62 -12.50
CA LEU A 281 1.21 2.51 -11.69
C LEU A 281 2.23 1.37 -11.60
N TYR A 282 2.86 1.01 -12.73
CA TYR A 282 3.90 -0.02 -12.77
C TYR A 282 5.00 0.27 -11.78
N TRP A 283 5.61 1.47 -11.86
CA TRP A 283 6.73 1.84 -11.00
C TRP A 283 6.33 2.04 -9.53
N LEU A 284 5.11 2.48 -9.27
CA LEU A 284 4.56 2.54 -7.90
C LEU A 284 4.41 1.14 -7.28
N LEU A 285 3.92 0.16 -8.05
CA LEU A 285 3.76 -1.20 -7.55
C LEU A 285 5.12 -1.92 -7.42
N MET A 286 6.02 -1.71 -8.37
CA MET A 286 7.37 -2.28 -8.30
C MET A 286 8.16 -1.73 -7.10
N SER A 287 8.03 -0.44 -6.79
CA SER A 287 8.64 0.12 -5.58
C SER A 287 8.03 -0.44 -4.29
N PHE A 288 6.71 -0.66 -4.26
CA PHE A 288 6.05 -1.37 -3.17
C PHE A 288 6.60 -2.79 -2.98
N PHE A 289 6.71 -3.58 -4.05
CA PHE A 289 7.24 -4.95 -3.94
C PHE A 289 8.72 -4.97 -3.53
N SER A 290 9.53 -4.01 -3.99
CA SER A 290 10.91 -3.84 -3.53
C SER A 290 10.97 -3.54 -2.03
N ALA A 291 10.17 -2.59 -1.55
CA ALA A 291 10.09 -2.26 -0.12
C ALA A 291 9.66 -3.46 0.74
N CYS A 292 8.72 -4.28 0.25
CA CYS A 292 8.38 -5.54 0.90
C CYS A 292 9.57 -6.49 0.95
N ALA A 293 10.27 -6.69 -0.17
CA ALA A 293 11.40 -7.61 -0.25
C ALA A 293 12.56 -7.19 0.66
N GLU A 294 12.86 -5.90 0.74
CA GLU A 294 13.86 -5.31 1.66
C GLU A 294 13.53 -5.60 3.13
N MET A 295 12.24 -5.70 3.45
CA MET A 295 11.73 -6.03 4.80
C MET A 295 11.49 -7.53 5.01
N ASN A 296 12.02 -8.39 4.12
CA ASN A 296 11.80 -9.85 4.11
C ASN A 296 10.30 -10.23 4.15
N ALA A 297 9.50 -9.51 3.36
CA ALA A 297 8.09 -9.74 3.15
C ALA A 297 7.75 -9.88 1.67
N HIS A 298 6.64 -10.55 1.37
CA HIS A 298 6.12 -10.70 0.03
C HIS A 298 4.90 -9.80 -0.18
N GLY A 299 5.05 -8.78 -1.04
CA GLY A 299 3.96 -7.89 -1.43
C GLY A 299 3.11 -8.48 -2.55
N TYR A 300 1.80 -8.29 -2.48
CA TYR A 300 0.86 -8.69 -3.54
C TYR A 300 -0.27 -7.68 -3.67
N VAL A 301 -0.89 -7.67 -4.85
CA VAL A 301 -2.14 -6.96 -5.11
C VAL A 301 -3.19 -8.00 -5.46
N ILE A 302 -4.32 -7.99 -4.75
CA ILE A 302 -5.50 -8.77 -5.11
C ILE A 302 -6.53 -7.81 -5.66
N CYS A 303 -6.97 -8.06 -6.88
CA CYS A 303 -7.82 -7.15 -7.63
C CYS A 303 -8.94 -7.88 -8.38
N GLN A 304 -9.79 -7.12 -9.09
CA GLN A 304 -10.80 -7.69 -9.98
C GLN A 304 -10.14 -8.56 -11.06
N ASP A 305 -10.93 -9.45 -11.67
CA ASP A 305 -10.47 -10.24 -12.82
C ASP A 305 -10.00 -9.38 -14.00
#